data_AF-A0A0N5A8N2-F1
#
_entry.id   AF-A0A0N5A8N2-F1
#
_cell.length_a   1.000
_cell.length_b   1.000
_cell.length_c   1.000
_cell.angle_alpha   90.00
_cell.angle_beta   90.00
_cell.angle_gamma   90.00
#
_symmetry.space_group_name_H-M   'P 1'
#
loop_
_entity.id
_entity.type
_entity.pdbx_description
1 polymer ?
#
loop_
_entity_poly.entity_id
_entity_poly.type
_entity_poly.pdbx_seq_one_letter_code
_entity_poly.pdbx_strand_id
1 'polypeptide(L)'
;MSDNNAINDRKLMSIADNNKVNNSELDNIMNLLIRILELEVFVIITALAALINAAHENVLVCRNCGHTIVTSSMLKDFRSPLAERYYNMSILGDQRLVQVLKNPIPKVFNVITAKTANLDLVGNPYSAETWFPKHEWTACVCPQCRVHMGWYFQSGNIQSKSSTSFVGLVLDYLVGADCKYF
;
A
#
# COMPACT_ATOMS: atom_id res chain seq x y z
N MET A 1 -45.16 39.53 -66.20
CA MET A 1 -43.78 39.00 -66.14
C MET A 1 -43.12 39.23 -64.76
N SER A 2 -43.86 39.70 -63.75
CA SER A 2 -43.36 40.10 -62.42
C SER A 2 -43.47 39.02 -61.32
N ASP A 3 -44.38 38.06 -61.47
CA ASP A 3 -44.80 37.23 -60.32
C ASP A 3 -43.95 35.98 -60.12
N ASN A 4 -43.21 35.55 -61.14
CA ASN A 4 -42.31 34.39 -61.07
C ASN A 4 -40.99 34.70 -60.32
N ASN A 5 -40.56 35.97 -60.28
CA ASN A 5 -39.34 36.35 -59.54
C ASN A 5 -39.58 36.38 -58.03
N ALA A 6 -40.73 36.89 -57.58
CA ALA A 6 -41.05 36.99 -56.15
C ALA A 6 -41.21 35.61 -55.46
N ILE A 7 -41.68 34.60 -56.20
CA ILE A 7 -41.81 33.22 -55.70
C ILE A 7 -40.43 32.56 -55.60
N ASN A 8 -39.54 32.78 -56.57
CA ASN A 8 -38.17 32.29 -56.51
C ASN A 8 -37.36 32.94 -55.38
N ASP A 9 -37.54 34.25 -55.15
CA ASP A 9 -36.87 34.96 -54.06
C ASP A 9 -37.34 34.48 -52.67
N ARG A 10 -38.64 34.26 -52.47
CA ARG A 10 -39.14 33.67 -51.20
C ARG A 10 -38.63 32.27 -50.95
N LYS A 11 -38.46 31.46 -52.01
CA LYS A 11 -37.95 30.09 -51.90
C LYS A 11 -36.45 30.07 -51.61
N LEU A 12 -35.68 31.01 -52.15
CA LEU A 12 -34.26 31.21 -51.83
C LEU A 12 -34.06 31.71 -50.39
N MET A 13 -34.92 32.61 -49.91
CA MET A 13 -34.87 33.12 -48.53
C MET A 13 -35.17 32.03 -47.49
N SER A 14 -36.14 31.13 -47.74
CA SER A 14 -36.42 30.02 -46.83
C SER A 14 -35.38 28.89 -46.87
N ILE A 15 -34.71 28.69 -48.01
CA ILE A 15 -33.58 27.73 -48.11
C ILE A 15 -32.34 28.28 -47.38
N ALA A 16 -32.10 29.59 -47.41
CA ALA A 16 -31.02 30.22 -46.65
C ALA A 16 -31.25 30.14 -45.13
N ASP A 17 -32.49 30.28 -44.68
CA ASP A 17 -32.87 30.12 -43.26
C ASP A 17 -32.82 28.65 -42.80
N ASN A 18 -33.13 27.68 -43.68
CA ASN A 18 -33.04 26.24 -43.38
C ASN A 18 -31.60 25.70 -43.38
N ASN A 19 -30.64 26.38 -44.01
CA ASN A 19 -29.21 26.02 -44.00
C ASN A 19 -28.42 26.67 -42.86
N LYS A 20 -29.07 27.56 -42.10
CA LYS A 20 -28.51 28.13 -40.88
C LYS A 20 -28.82 27.20 -39.72
N VAL A 21 -28.24 26.00 -39.73
CA VAL A 21 -27.92 25.36 -38.45
C VAL A 21 -27.13 26.42 -37.71
N ASN A 22 -27.74 26.96 -36.65
CA ASN A 22 -27.24 28.19 -36.03
C ASN A 22 -25.86 27.86 -35.46
N ASN A 23 -24.83 28.62 -35.85
CA ASN A 23 -23.46 28.38 -35.36
C ASN A 23 -23.41 28.24 -33.82
N SER A 24 -24.31 28.91 -33.11
CA SER A 24 -24.50 28.75 -31.66
C SER A 24 -24.94 27.35 -31.21
N GLU A 25 -25.79 26.66 -31.96
CA GLU A 25 -26.18 25.27 -31.68
C GLU A 25 -25.02 24.32 -31.90
N LEU A 26 -24.23 24.53 -32.96
CA LEU A 26 -23.00 23.77 -33.22
C LEU A 26 -21.96 24.03 -32.13
N ASP A 27 -21.78 25.27 -31.69
CA ASP A 27 -20.89 25.64 -30.58
C ASP A 27 -21.33 24.98 -29.27
N ASN A 28 -22.65 24.94 -28.99
CA ASN A 28 -23.19 24.27 -27.81
C ASN A 28 -22.96 22.76 -27.86
N ILE A 29 -23.17 22.12 -29.03
CA ILE A 29 -22.90 20.69 -29.23
C ILE A 29 -21.40 20.42 -29.08
N MET A 30 -20.53 21.23 -29.67
CA MET A 30 -19.09 21.09 -29.58
C MET A 30 -18.61 21.23 -28.13
N ASN A 31 -19.10 22.24 -27.40
CA ASN A 31 -18.79 22.41 -25.97
C ASN A 31 -19.31 21.26 -25.11
N LEU A 32 -20.48 20.71 -25.44
CA LEU A 32 -21.02 19.53 -24.76
C LEU A 32 -20.15 18.30 -25.02
N LEU A 33 -19.71 18.08 -26.26
CA LEU A 33 -18.81 16.99 -26.63
C LEU A 33 -17.45 17.12 -25.93
N ILE A 34 -16.89 18.33 -25.86
CA ILE A 34 -15.64 18.59 -25.12
C ILE A 34 -15.80 18.22 -23.64
N ARG A 35 -16.90 18.65 -22.99
CA ARG A 35 -17.17 18.31 -21.58
C ARG A 35 -17.35 16.81 -21.36
N ILE A 36 -17.99 16.12 -22.30
CA ILE A 36 -18.14 14.66 -22.26
C ILE A 36 -16.75 14.00 -22.34
N LEU A 37 -15.91 14.42 -23.29
CA LEU A 37 -14.54 13.91 -23.43
C LEU A 37 -13.69 14.20 -22.18
N GLU A 38 -13.79 15.40 -21.59
CA GLU A 38 -13.12 15.75 -20.34
C GLU A 38 -13.54 14.83 -19.18
N LEU A 39 -14.85 14.54 -19.08
CA LEU A 39 -15.38 13.66 -18.05
C LEU A 39 -14.90 12.21 -18.25
N GLU A 40 -14.91 11.71 -19.48
CA GLU A 40 -14.40 10.38 -19.81
C GLU A 40 -12.91 10.25 -19.48
N VAL A 41 -12.10 11.25 -19.86
CA VAL A 41 -10.67 11.30 -19.55
C VAL A 41 -10.45 11.34 -18.03
N PHE A 42 -11.23 12.13 -17.28
CA PHE A 42 -11.13 12.19 -15.82
C PHE A 42 -11.46 10.84 -15.16
N VAL A 43 -12.50 10.16 -15.62
CA VAL A 43 -12.86 8.81 -15.13
C VAL A 43 -11.75 7.81 -15.43
N ILE A 44 -11.15 7.86 -16.62
CA ILE A 44 -10.03 6.98 -16.99
C ILE A 44 -8.81 7.26 -16.10
N ILE A 45 -8.42 8.53 -15.91
CA ILE A 45 -7.27 8.90 -15.08
C ILE A 45 -7.46 8.41 -13.64
N THR A 46 -8.65 8.59 -13.06
CA THR A 46 -8.92 8.17 -11.67
C THR A 46 -8.92 6.64 -11.53
N ALA A 47 -9.48 5.91 -12.50
CA ALA A 47 -9.41 4.45 -12.54
C ALA A 47 -7.97 3.93 -12.67
N LEU A 48 -7.15 4.55 -13.54
CA LEU A 48 -5.74 4.20 -13.68
C LEU A 48 -4.94 4.49 -12.41
N ALA A 49 -5.16 5.63 -11.76
CA ALA A 49 -4.50 5.96 -10.50
C ALA A 49 -4.84 4.95 -9.38
N ALA A 50 -6.10 4.52 -9.29
CA ALA A 50 -6.53 3.50 -8.34
C ALA A 50 -5.85 2.13 -8.60
N LEU A 51 -5.71 1.74 -9.88
CA LEU A 51 -5.02 0.51 -10.27
C LEU A 51 -3.52 0.56 -9.95
N ILE A 52 -2.86 1.71 -10.18
CA ILE A 52 -1.44 1.90 -9.84
C ILE A 52 -1.23 1.81 -8.33
N ASN A 53 -2.08 2.46 -7.53
CA ASN A 53 -2.01 2.37 -6.07
C ASN A 53 -2.25 0.94 -5.56
N ALA A 54 -3.17 0.21 -6.17
CA ALA A 54 -3.43 -1.20 -5.81
C ALA A 54 -2.26 -2.12 -6.21
N ALA A 55 -1.48 -1.76 -7.23
CA ALA A 55 -0.32 -2.51 -7.70
C ALA A 55 0.95 -2.24 -6.89
N HIS A 56 0.98 -1.23 -6.01
CA HIS A 56 2.16 -0.97 -5.18
C HIS A 56 2.34 -2.09 -4.16
N GLU A 57 3.40 -2.86 -4.31
CA GLU A 57 3.78 -3.83 -3.29
C GLU A 57 4.32 -3.11 -2.07
N ASN A 58 3.44 -2.93 -1.08
CA ASN A 58 3.77 -2.42 0.24
C ASN A 58 4.72 -3.40 0.94
N VAL A 59 6.02 -3.18 0.80
CA VAL A 59 7.08 -4.07 1.26
C VAL A 59 8.04 -3.34 2.18
N LEU A 60 8.41 -4.01 3.29
CA LEU A 60 9.56 -3.63 4.11
C LEU A 60 10.78 -4.42 3.66
N VAL A 61 11.85 -3.69 3.36
CA VAL A 61 13.14 -4.24 2.97
C VAL A 61 14.16 -4.05 4.10
N CYS A 62 15.22 -4.84 4.04
CA CYS A 62 16.40 -4.70 4.87
C CYS A 62 17.03 -3.32 4.66
N ARG A 63 17.11 -2.50 5.71
CA ARG A 63 17.76 -1.18 5.64
C ARG A 63 19.22 -1.26 5.20
N ASN A 64 19.92 -2.34 5.54
CA ASN A 64 21.34 -2.50 5.24
C ASN A 64 21.63 -2.87 3.77
N CYS A 65 20.73 -3.55 3.08
CA CYS A 65 21.05 -4.10 1.73
C CYS A 65 19.90 -4.11 0.72
N GLY A 66 18.70 -3.65 1.10
CA GLY A 66 17.53 -3.61 0.22
C GLY A 66 16.82 -4.93 -0.02
N HIS A 67 17.27 -6.04 0.59
CA HIS A 67 16.59 -7.33 0.45
C HIS A 67 15.16 -7.30 1.02
N THR A 68 14.17 -7.79 0.29
CA THR A 68 12.77 -7.88 0.74
C THR A 68 12.64 -8.79 1.96
N ILE A 69 12.12 -8.24 3.07
CA ILE A 69 11.94 -8.99 4.33
C ILE A 69 10.49 -9.38 4.53
N VAL A 70 9.54 -8.43 4.39
CA VAL A 70 8.13 -8.72 4.69
C VAL A 70 7.20 -7.83 3.88
N THR A 71 6.08 -8.40 3.43
CA THR A 71 4.99 -7.67 2.78
C THR A 71 3.99 -7.18 3.84
N SER A 72 3.27 -6.08 3.57
CA SER A 72 2.25 -5.56 4.48
C SER A 72 1.17 -6.58 4.84
N SER A 73 0.80 -7.44 3.89
CA SER A 73 -0.20 -8.50 4.09
C SER A 73 0.20 -9.55 5.13
N MET A 74 1.50 -9.69 5.41
CA MET A 74 2.02 -10.58 6.45
C MET A 74 2.13 -9.91 7.82
N LEU A 75 2.12 -8.57 7.89
CA LEU A 75 2.15 -7.85 9.15
C LEU A 75 0.89 -8.16 9.98
N LYS A 76 1.09 -8.46 11.26
CA LYS A 76 0.01 -8.81 12.18
C LYS A 76 0.43 -8.48 13.60
N ASP A 77 -0.44 -7.79 14.34
CA ASP A 77 -0.15 -7.36 15.70
C ASP A 77 -0.31 -8.53 16.69
N PHE A 78 0.82 -9.12 17.11
CA PHE A 78 0.92 -10.07 18.22
C PHE A 78 1.42 -9.30 19.43
N ARG A 79 0.57 -9.14 20.44
CA ARG A 79 0.91 -8.32 21.62
C ARG A 79 1.75 -9.11 22.62
N SER A 80 2.95 -8.64 22.92
CA SER A 80 3.78 -9.11 24.03
C SER A 80 3.26 -8.49 25.34
N PRO A 81 2.96 -9.25 26.39
CA PRO A 81 2.58 -8.68 27.69
C PRO A 81 3.76 -8.08 28.46
N LEU A 82 4.99 -8.25 27.97
CA LEU A 82 6.23 -7.82 28.63
C LEU A 82 6.83 -6.56 27.98
N ALA A 83 6.11 -5.89 27.10
CA ALA A 83 6.56 -4.62 26.51
C ALA A 83 6.55 -3.49 27.55
N GLU A 84 7.61 -2.67 27.55
CA GLU A 84 7.71 -1.49 28.42
C GLU A 84 6.65 -0.44 28.06
N ARG A 85 6.37 -0.29 26.76
CA ARG A 85 5.30 0.56 26.24
C ARG A 85 4.87 0.13 24.84
N TYR A 86 3.74 0.66 24.42
CA TYR A 86 3.16 0.47 23.10
C TYR A 86 2.87 1.82 22.46
N TYR A 87 2.97 1.90 21.14
CA TYR A 87 2.45 3.03 20.37
C TYR A 87 2.08 2.57 18.96
N ASN A 88 1.20 3.31 18.30
CA ASN A 88 0.86 3.05 16.90
C ASN A 88 1.74 3.92 16.00
N MET A 89 2.18 3.34 14.89
CA MET A 89 2.91 4.03 13.83
C MET A 89 2.31 3.67 12.48
N SER A 90 2.26 4.64 11.56
CA SER A 90 1.92 4.35 10.16
C SER A 90 3.09 3.66 9.49
N ILE A 91 2.90 2.40 9.11
CA ILE A 91 3.88 1.57 8.41
C ILE A 91 3.21 1.08 7.14
N LEU A 92 3.74 1.48 5.99
CA LEU A 92 3.17 1.16 4.66
C LEU A 92 1.69 1.54 4.53
N GLY A 93 1.32 2.72 5.05
CA GLY A 93 -0.05 3.24 5.01
C GLY A 93 -0.97 2.73 6.13
N ASP A 94 -0.60 1.64 6.81
CA ASP A 94 -1.42 1.05 7.87
C ASP A 94 -0.93 1.42 9.28
N GLN A 95 -1.86 1.64 10.21
CA GLN A 95 -1.50 1.77 11.64
C GLN A 95 -1.11 0.40 12.20
N ARG A 96 0.14 0.25 12.66
CA ARG A 96 0.69 -0.97 13.25
C ARG A 96 1.09 -0.75 14.70
N LEU A 97 0.91 -1.80 15.51
CA LEU A 97 1.33 -1.81 16.90
C LEU A 97 2.84 -1.95 16.99
N VAL A 98 3.52 -0.91 17.46
CA VAL A 98 4.94 -0.96 17.81
C VAL A 98 5.07 -1.21 19.31
N GLN A 99 5.93 -2.17 19.65
CA GLN A 99 6.13 -2.63 21.01
C GLN A 99 7.57 -2.37 21.42
N VAL A 100 7.76 -1.69 22.54
CA VAL A 100 9.09 -1.35 23.04
C VAL A 100 9.55 -2.46 23.97
N LEU A 101 10.48 -3.29 23.50
CA LEU A 101 10.93 -4.50 24.15
C LEU A 101 12.38 -4.33 24.63
N LYS A 102 12.64 -4.66 25.90
CA LYS A 102 13.97 -4.55 26.51
C LYS A 102 14.57 -5.94 26.73
N ASN A 103 15.83 -6.09 26.33
CA ASN A 103 16.60 -7.31 26.57
C ASN A 103 17.21 -7.28 27.99
N PRO A 104 17.68 -8.41 28.57
CA PRO A 104 18.32 -8.43 29.89
C PRO A 104 19.58 -7.56 29.97
N ILE A 105 20.34 -7.48 28.88
CA ILE A 105 21.32 -6.40 28.69
C ILE A 105 20.53 -5.16 28.25
N PRO A 106 20.71 -3.98 28.87
CA PRO A 106 19.84 -2.81 28.72
C PRO A 106 19.90 -2.19 27.31
N LYS A 107 19.34 -2.92 26.35
CA LYS A 107 19.12 -2.55 24.96
C LYS A 107 17.64 -2.68 24.68
N VAL A 108 17.08 -1.63 24.11
CA VAL A 108 15.66 -1.48 23.84
C VAL A 108 15.44 -1.54 22.34
N PHE A 109 14.36 -2.20 21.92
CA PHE A 109 14.00 -2.37 20.52
C PHE A 109 12.55 -1.95 20.28
N ASN A 110 12.32 -1.20 19.21
CA ASN A 110 10.99 -1.00 18.66
C ASN A 110 10.67 -2.19 17.75
N VAL A 111 9.71 -3.02 18.15
CA VAL A 111 9.41 -4.28 17.47
C VAL A 111 7.99 -4.25 16.91
N ILE A 112 7.88 -4.61 15.64
CA ILE A 112 6.61 -4.95 14.99
C ILE A 112 6.55 -6.46 14.77
N THR A 113 5.36 -7.01 14.56
CA THR A 113 5.20 -8.45 14.38
C THR A 113 4.54 -8.80 13.04
N ALA A 114 4.87 -9.98 12.53
CA ALA A 114 4.33 -10.50 11.28
C ALA A 114 4.12 -12.02 11.39
N LYS A 115 3.18 -12.57 10.60
CA LYS A 115 2.95 -14.02 10.54
C LYS A 115 4.18 -14.76 10.02
N THR A 116 4.86 -14.19 9.03
CA THR A 116 6.10 -14.72 8.45
C THR A 116 6.90 -13.59 7.81
N ALA A 117 8.19 -13.83 7.55
CA ALA A 117 9.11 -12.95 6.85
C ALA A 117 10.25 -13.76 6.21
N ASN A 118 10.91 -13.20 5.21
CA ASN A 118 12.08 -13.80 4.57
C ASN A 118 13.33 -13.56 5.42
N LEU A 119 13.69 -14.57 6.21
CA LEU A 119 14.74 -14.52 7.23
C LEU A 119 15.44 -15.87 7.35
N ASP A 120 16.73 -15.84 7.70
CA ASP A 120 17.45 -17.03 8.13
C ASP A 120 17.46 -17.11 9.65
N LEU A 121 17.16 -18.29 10.19
CA LEU A 121 17.28 -18.57 11.62
C LEU A 121 18.74 -18.86 11.99
N VAL A 122 19.18 -18.35 13.14
CA VAL A 122 20.55 -18.53 13.65
C VAL A 122 20.50 -19.08 15.06
N GLY A 123 21.07 -20.28 15.23
CA GLY A 123 21.17 -20.97 16.50
C GLY A 123 19.93 -21.81 16.84
N ASN A 124 19.88 -22.25 18.10
CA ASN A 124 18.78 -23.05 18.63
C ASN A 124 17.66 -22.14 19.18
N PRO A 125 16.43 -22.66 19.35
CA PRO A 125 15.38 -21.98 20.08
C PRO A 125 15.72 -21.84 21.58
N TYR A 126 15.35 -20.71 22.17
CA TYR A 126 15.52 -20.42 23.60
C TYR A 126 14.19 -20.01 24.24
N SER A 127 13.84 -20.61 25.37
CA SER A 127 12.63 -20.23 26.13
C SER A 127 12.90 -19.12 27.17
N ALA A 128 14.16 -18.96 27.60
CA ALA A 128 14.56 -17.96 28.59
C ALA A 128 14.38 -16.55 28.04
N GLU A 129 13.98 -15.60 28.89
CA GLU A 129 13.94 -14.16 28.54
C GLU A 129 13.06 -13.84 27.31
N THR A 130 12.07 -14.71 27.04
CA THR A 130 11.09 -14.47 25.98
C THR A 130 10.18 -13.31 26.32
N TRP A 131 9.92 -12.42 25.37
CA TRP A 131 8.90 -11.39 25.50
C TRP A 131 7.48 -11.94 25.30
N PHE A 132 7.35 -13.16 24.79
CA PHE A 132 6.06 -13.78 24.49
C PHE A 132 5.92 -15.07 25.31
N PRO A 133 5.17 -15.04 26.42
CA PRO A 133 5.02 -16.22 27.27
C PRO A 133 4.59 -17.46 26.48
N LYS A 134 5.15 -18.61 26.86
CA LYS A 134 4.96 -19.91 26.19
C LYS A 134 5.60 -20.04 24.79
N HIS A 135 6.31 -19.01 24.32
CA HIS A 135 7.07 -19.08 23.08
C HIS A 135 8.56 -19.16 23.35
N GLU A 136 9.22 -20.00 22.58
CA GLU A 136 10.66 -19.98 22.39
C GLU A 136 11.00 -18.99 21.29
N TRP A 137 12.17 -18.38 21.36
CA TRP A 137 12.69 -17.49 20.33
C TRP A 137 13.97 -18.01 19.71
N THR A 138 14.12 -17.76 18.41
CA THR A 138 15.37 -17.99 17.66
C THR A 138 15.76 -16.67 17.00
N ALA A 139 17.04 -16.30 17.05
CA ALA A 139 17.52 -15.09 16.39
C ALA A 139 17.37 -15.22 14.86
N CYS A 140 16.99 -14.13 14.21
CA CYS A 140 16.80 -14.06 12.77
C CYS A 140 17.74 -13.03 12.14
N VAL A 141 18.26 -13.36 10.95
CA VAL A 141 19.09 -12.46 10.16
C VAL A 141 18.56 -12.31 8.74
N CYS A 142 18.96 -11.23 8.08
CA CYS A 142 18.73 -11.05 6.65
C CYS A 142 19.45 -12.15 5.86
N PRO A 143 18.78 -12.85 4.92
CA PRO A 143 19.44 -13.89 4.11
C PRO A 143 20.58 -13.35 3.24
N GLN A 144 20.49 -12.09 2.82
CA GLN A 144 21.46 -11.48 1.91
C GLN A 144 22.70 -10.93 2.61
N CYS A 145 22.52 -10.13 3.66
CA CYS A 145 23.64 -9.43 4.33
C CYS A 145 23.90 -9.90 5.76
N ARG A 146 23.13 -10.89 6.26
CA ARG A 146 23.29 -11.51 7.57
C ARG A 146 23.17 -10.56 8.77
N VAL A 147 22.73 -9.31 8.57
CA VAL A 147 22.42 -8.39 9.67
C VAL A 147 21.23 -8.93 10.47
N HIS A 148 21.30 -8.80 11.79
CA HIS A 148 20.21 -9.16 12.69
C HIS A 148 18.94 -8.39 12.35
N MET A 149 17.81 -9.10 12.26
CA MET A 149 16.51 -8.54 11.91
C MET A 149 15.48 -8.64 13.01
N GLY A 150 15.67 -9.55 13.96
CA GLY A 150 14.73 -9.80 15.03
C GLY A 150 14.73 -11.26 15.43
N TRP A 151 13.54 -11.78 15.76
CA TRP A 151 13.38 -13.09 16.35
C TRP A 151 12.17 -13.83 15.79
N TYR A 152 12.31 -15.14 15.61
CA TYR A 152 11.21 -16.05 15.30
C TYR A 152 10.68 -16.65 16.59
N PHE A 153 9.38 -16.60 16.80
CA PHE A 153 8.70 -17.13 17.96
C PHE A 153 7.90 -18.37 17.59
N GLN A 154 8.09 -19.45 18.34
CA GLN A 154 7.36 -20.71 18.16
C GLN A 154 6.83 -21.21 19.50
N SER A 155 5.71 -21.94 19.49
CA SER A 155 5.21 -22.58 20.71
C SER A 155 6.24 -23.55 21.28
N GLY A 156 6.61 -23.38 22.54
CA GLY A 156 7.56 -24.26 23.24
C GLY A 156 6.97 -25.61 23.68
N ASN A 157 5.66 -25.84 23.49
CA ASN A 157 5.03 -27.11 23.85
C ASN A 157 4.20 -27.68 22.70
N ILE A 158 4.64 -28.82 22.17
CA ILE A 158 4.02 -29.57 21.07
C ILE A 158 2.58 -30.01 21.42
N GLN A 159 2.23 -30.11 22.71
CA GLN A 159 0.90 -30.56 23.15
C GLN A 159 -0.20 -29.49 23.04
N SER A 160 0.14 -28.22 22.78
CA SER A 160 -0.88 -27.19 22.56
C SER A 160 -1.37 -27.24 21.10
N LYS A 161 -2.64 -27.60 20.88
CA LYS A 161 -3.34 -27.65 19.57
C LYS A 161 -3.36 -26.33 18.76
N SER A 162 -2.73 -25.26 19.24
CA SER A 162 -2.51 -24.01 18.51
C SER A 162 -1.02 -23.70 18.51
N SER A 163 -0.29 -24.28 17.55
CA SER A 163 1.09 -23.94 17.26
C SER A 163 1.13 -22.58 16.54
N THR A 164 0.92 -21.49 17.28
CA THR A 164 1.07 -20.15 16.72
C THR A 164 2.56 -19.83 16.66
N SER A 165 3.07 -19.60 15.45
CA SER A 165 4.39 -19.04 15.23
C SER A 165 4.28 -17.72 14.46
N PHE A 166 5.26 -16.85 14.69
CA PHE A 166 5.32 -15.52 14.11
C PHE A 166 6.75 -14.97 14.24
N VAL A 167 7.00 -13.81 13.65
CA VAL A 167 8.27 -13.10 13.77
C VAL A 167 8.08 -11.75 14.45
N GLY A 168 9.02 -11.37 15.30
CA GLY A 168 9.21 -10.00 15.77
C GLY A 168 10.36 -9.37 15.00
N LEU A 169 10.09 -8.26 14.30
CA LEU A 169 11.06 -7.53 13.48
C LEU A 169 11.43 -6.21 14.14
N VAL A 170 12.73 -5.91 14.20
CA VAL A 170 13.22 -4.63 14.72
C VAL A 170 13.01 -3.56 13.67
N LEU A 171 12.18 -2.56 14.00
CA LEU A 171 11.74 -1.54 13.07
C LEU A 171 12.90 -0.72 12.49
N ASP A 172 13.90 -0.41 13.30
CA ASP A 172 15.08 0.38 12.90
C ASP A 172 15.90 -0.30 11.79
N TYR A 173 15.77 -1.62 11.63
CA TYR A 173 16.49 -2.39 10.60
C TYR A 173 15.70 -2.55 9.30
N LEU A 174 14.51 -1.96 9.24
CA LEU A 174 13.61 -2.00 8.09
C LEU A 174 13.41 -0.60 7.50
N VAL A 175 13.10 -0.57 6.20
CA VAL A 175 12.67 0.62 5.47
C VAL A 175 11.62 0.20 4.43
N GLY A 176 10.65 1.07 4.12
CA GLY A 176 9.72 0.80 3.02
C GLY A 176 10.46 0.82 1.68
N ALA A 177 10.18 -0.14 0.79
CA ALA A 177 10.78 -0.20 -0.55
C ALA A 177 10.57 1.10 -1.35
N ASP A 178 9.45 1.76 -1.06
CA ASP A 178 8.97 2.97 -1.75
C ASP A 178 9.52 4.26 -1.15
N CYS A 179 10.18 4.18 0.00
CA CYS A 179 10.92 5.29 0.57
C CYS A 179 12.22 5.50 -0.22
N LYS A 180 12.09 5.99 -1.45
CA LYS A 180 13.20 6.46 -2.29
C LYS A 180 13.74 7.80 -1.79
N TYR A 181 14.29 7.83 -0.59
CA TYR A 181 15.13 8.93 -0.13
C TYR A 181 16.27 8.36 0.71
N PHE A 182 17.35 7.99 0.00
CA PHE A 182 18.70 7.95 0.53
C PHE A 182 19.52 8.99 -0.24
#